data_AF-A0A090QQQ1-F1
#
_entry.id   AF-A0A090QQQ1-F1
#
_cell.length_a   1.000
_cell.length_b   1.000
_cell.length_c   1.000
_cell.angle_alpha   90.00
_cell.angle_beta   90.00
_cell.angle_gamma   90.00
#
_symmetry.space_group_name_H-M   'P 1'
#
loop_
_entity.id
_entity.type
_entity.pdbx_description
1 polymer ?
#
loop_
_entity_poly.entity_id
_entity_poly.type
_entity_poly.pdbx_seq_one_letter_code
_entity_poly.pdbx_strand_id
1 'polypeptide(L)' 'MSAGATSLKISGAGGGGFMMLFVDPLKRIAVENALEDLEGTIHPFKFTQEGTQSWKV' A
#
# COMPACT_ATOMS: atom_id res chain seq x y z
N MET A 1 -0.09 -21.09 -1.39
CA MET A 1 1.11 -20.70 -0.63
C MET A 1 1.26 -19.18 -0.82
N SER A 2 1.17 -18.40 0.26
CA SER A 2 1.00 -16.93 0.22
C SER A 2 2.16 -16.23 -0.51
N ALA A 3 1.85 -15.25 -1.36
CA ALA A 3 2.81 -14.55 -2.23
C ALA A 3 3.96 -13.81 -1.51
N GLY A 4 3.91 -13.67 -0.18
CA GLY A 4 5.02 -13.15 0.62
C GLY A 4 4.67 -12.04 1.59
N ALA A 5 3.41 -11.58 1.61
CA ALA A 5 2.93 -10.64 2.61
C ALA A 5 2.89 -11.28 4.01
N THR A 6 3.38 -10.56 5.00
CA THR A 6 3.46 -11.02 6.41
C THR A 6 2.39 -10.40 7.29
N SER A 7 1.88 -9.22 6.93
CA SER A 7 0.70 -8.62 7.57
C SER A 7 -0.03 -7.68 6.61
N LEU A 8 -1.27 -7.35 6.96
CA LEU A 8 -2.10 -6.41 6.20
C LEU A 8 -2.96 -5.55 7.13
N LYS A 9 -3.32 -4.36 6.66
CA LYS A 9 -4.31 -3.50 7.31
C LYS A 9 -5.10 -2.72 6.27
N ILE A 10 -6.41 -2.61 6.48
CA ILE A 10 -7.25 -1.66 5.76
C ILE A 10 -7.12 -0.30 6.45
N SER A 11 -6.78 0.73 5.70
CA SER A 11 -6.71 2.11 6.19
C SER A 11 -8.11 2.66 6.47
N GLY A 12 -8.28 3.38 7.58
CA GLY A 12 -9.56 3.96 7.98
C GLY A 12 -10.43 3.04 8.85
N ALA A 13 -11.75 3.26 8.81
CA ALA A 13 -12.72 2.54 9.64
C ALA A 13 -13.04 1.11 9.15
N GLY A 14 -12.64 0.77 7.92
CA GLY A 14 -12.93 -0.50 7.25
C GLY A 14 -14.00 -0.40 6.16
N GLY A 15 -14.16 -1.46 5.37
CA GLY A 15 -15.20 -1.55 4.31
C GLY A 15 -14.79 -1.07 2.92
N GLY A 16 -13.56 -0.58 2.73
CA GLY A 16 -13.03 -0.15 1.44
C GLY A 16 -11.81 0.76 1.56
N GLY A 17 -11.39 1.35 0.45
CA GLY A 17 -10.27 2.31 0.41
C GLY A 17 -8.91 1.64 0.24
N PHE A 18 -7.90 2.11 0.97
CA PHE A 18 -6.52 1.66 0.82
C PHE A 18 -6.20 0.48 1.73
N MET A 19 -5.53 -0.53 1.18
CA MET A 19 -4.89 -1.59 1.95
C MET A 19 -3.37 -1.36 2.00
N MET A 20 -2.78 -1.49 3.18
CA MET A 20 -1.33 -1.53 3.36
C MET A 20 -0.91 -2.96 3.71
N LEU A 21 0.07 -3.47 2.96
CA LEU A 21 0.67 -4.78 3.15
C LEU A 21 2.11 -4.60 3.67
N PHE A 22 2.47 -5.36 4.69
CA PHE A 22 3.87 -5.51 5.09
C PHE A 22 4.46 -6.73 4.39
N VAL A 23 5.55 -6.53 3.66
CA VAL A 23 6.14 -7.54 2.77
C VAL A 23 7.66 -7.47 2.86
N ASP A 24 8.32 -8.63 2.81
CA ASP A 24 9.75 -8.70 2.56
C ASP A 24 10.07 -8.03 1.21
N PRO A 25 10.98 -7.04 1.14
CA PRO A 25 11.33 -6.36 -0.11
C PRO A 25 11.68 -7.32 -1.27
N LEU A 26 12.31 -8.47 -0.98
CA LEU A 26 12.65 -9.47 -2.00
C LEU A 26 11.43 -10.18 -2.59
N LYS A 27 10.28 -10.09 -1.92
CA LYS A 27 9.00 -10.69 -2.34
C LYS A 27 8.00 -9.67 -2.88
N ARG A 28 8.36 -8.38 -2.94
CA ARG A 28 7.46 -7.31 -3.37
C ARG A 28 6.82 -7.60 -4.73
N ILE A 29 7.63 -7.93 -5.74
CA ILE A 29 7.15 -8.20 -7.10
C ILE A 29 6.21 -9.41 -7.12
N ALA A 30 6.54 -10.47 -6.36
CA ALA A 30 5.68 -11.65 -6.27
C ALA A 30 4.31 -11.32 -5.65
N VAL A 31 4.27 -10.42 -4.65
CA VAL A 31 3.01 -9.93 -4.07
C VAL A 31 2.24 -9.05 -5.04
N GLU A 32 2.90 -8.11 -5.73
CA GLU A 32 2.25 -7.25 -6.72
C GLU A 32 1.61 -8.06 -7.85
N ASN A 33 2.33 -9.03 -8.43
CA ASN A 33 1.81 -9.91 -9.48
C ASN A 33 0.62 -10.75 -8.98
N ALA A 34 0.66 -11.21 -7.73
CA ALA A 34 -0.46 -11.96 -7.15
C ALA A 34 -1.71 -11.11 -6.89
N LEU A 35 -1.58 -9.79 -6.87
CA LEU A 35 -2.68 -8.84 -6.71
C LEU A 35 -3.20 -8.29 -8.04
N GLU A 36 -2.48 -8.50 -9.14
CA GLU A 36 -2.80 -7.95 -10.47
C GLU A 36 -4.15 -8.45 -11.01
N ASP A 37 -4.52 -9.70 -10.70
CA ASP A 37 -5.78 -10.31 -11.11
C ASP A 37 -6.99 -9.90 -10.23
N LEU A 38 -6.76 -9.10 -9.18
CA LEU A 38 -7.80 -8.64 -8.26
C LEU A 38 -8.28 -7.22 -8.60
N GLU A 39 -9.50 -6.90 -8.19
CA GLU A 39 -10.00 -5.52 -8.28
C GLU A 39 -9.20 -4.60 -7.36
N GLY A 40 -8.59 -3.57 -7.95
CA GLY A 40 -7.83 -2.56 -7.22
C GLY A 40 -6.61 -2.09 -8.01
N THR A 41 -5.83 -1.20 -7.40
CA THR A 41 -4.61 -0.64 -8.01
C THR A 41 -3.49 -0.55 -6.97
N ILE A 42 -2.28 -0.94 -7.36
CA ILE A 42 -1.09 -0.76 -6.53
C ILE A 42 -0.66 0.72 -6.57
N HIS A 43 -0.61 1.35 -5.40
CA HIS A 43 -0.18 2.73 -5.25
C HIS A 43 1.18 2.82 -4.53
N PRO A 44 2.26 3.25 -5.22
CA PRO A 44 3.52 3.55 -4.55
C PRO A 44 3.36 4.81 -3.69
N PHE A 45 3.80 4.75 -2.44
CA PHE A 45 3.79 5.90 -1.54
C PHE A 45 5.11 6.03 -0.78
N LYS A 46 5.36 7.23 -0.25
CA LYS A 46 6.45 7.52 0.68
C LYS A 46 5.87 8.32 1.83
N PHE A 47 6.38 8.08 3.04
CA PHE A 47 6.05 8.95 4.17
C PHE A 47 6.65 10.34 3.94
N THR A 48 5.90 11.36 4.33
CA THR A 48 6.34 12.76 4.37
C THR A 48 6.39 13.20 5.83
N GLN A 49 7.33 14.07 6.14
CA GLN A 49 7.43 14.70 7.47
C GLN A 49 6.68 16.03 7.52
N GLU A 50 6.35 16.57 6.35
CA GLU A 50 5.72 17.85 6.16
C GLU A 50 4.20 17.72 6.17
N GLY A 51 3.55 18.58 6.96
CA GLY A 51 2.09 18.71 6.98
C GLY A 51 1.60 19.75 5.97
N THR A 52 0.54 20.46 6.32
CA THR A 52 -0.01 21.55 5.50
C THR A 52 1.01 22.66 5.28
N GLN A 53 1.21 23.06 4.02
CA GLN A 53 2.11 24.14 3.62
C GLN A 53 1.32 25.24 2.89
N SER A 54 1.78 26.49 3.02
CA SER A 54 1.22 27.63 2.26
C SER A 54 2.35 28.56 1.82
N TRP A 55 2.18 29.21 0.67
CA TRP A 55 3.11 30.21 0.16
C TRP A 55 2.34 31.42 -0.37
N LYS A 56 2.97 32.58 -0.30
CA LYS A 56 2.43 33.80 -0.91
C LYS A 56 2.79 33.80 -2.40
N VAL A 57 1.81 34.13 -3.24
CA VAL A 57 1.98 34.43 -4.67
C VAL A 57 2.29 35.91 -4.83
#